data_AF-A0A485M3B0-F1
#
_entry.id   AF-A0A485M3B0-F1
#
_cell.length_a   1.000
_cell.length_b   1.000
_cell.length_c   1.000
_cell.angle_alpha   90.00
_cell.angle_beta   90.00
_cell.angle_gamma   90.00
#
_symmetry.space_group_name_H-M   'P 1'
#
loop_
_entity.id
_entity.type
_entity.pdbx_description
1 polymer ?
#
loop_
_entity_poly.entity_id
_entity_poly.type
_entity_poly.pdbx_seq_one_letter_code
_entity_poly.pdbx_strand_id
1 'polypeptide(L)'
;MKSSHNHRIDLVEELYERYGKNPGLSTFRHNFRFWRKKTAWTTVVGGAHLVKRLLDILVSSFLLIALSPLFVLIAFSIKLTDRGPVLYWQTRVGKWDQEWASTCYTKKRGS
;
A
#
# COMPACT_ATOMS: atom_id res chain seq x y z
N MET A 1 -33.30 40.88 34.73
CA MET A 1 -32.55 39.63 34.46
C MET A 1 -31.79 39.69 33.11
N LYS A 2 -30.88 40.67 32.91
CA LYS A 2 -30.05 40.79 31.68
C LYS A 2 -28.53 40.74 31.95
N SER A 3 -28.13 40.60 33.22
CA SER A 3 -26.74 40.75 33.68
C SER A 3 -25.86 39.50 33.48
N SER A 4 -26.43 38.28 33.51
CA SER A 4 -25.66 37.04 33.37
C SER A 4 -25.09 36.82 31.96
N HIS A 5 -25.72 37.38 30.93
CA HIS A 5 -25.26 37.20 29.55
C HIS A 5 -24.03 38.06 29.22
N ASN A 6 -23.95 39.28 29.78
CA ASN A 6 -22.82 40.18 29.55
C ASN A 6 -21.56 39.64 30.25
N HIS A 7 -21.71 39.13 31.48
CA HIS A 7 -20.58 38.56 32.22
C HIS A 7 -19.88 37.40 31.49
N ARG A 8 -20.64 36.57 30.77
CA ARG A 8 -20.03 35.48 29.98
C ARG A 8 -19.26 35.98 28.77
N ILE A 9 -19.70 37.06 28.14
CA ILE A 9 -18.99 37.65 26.99
C ILE A 9 -17.71 38.33 27.48
N ASP A 10 -17.77 39.05 28.59
CA ASP A 10 -16.61 39.71 29.20
C ASP A 10 -15.51 38.70 29.57
N LEU A 11 -15.89 37.55 30.13
CA LEU A 11 -14.96 36.46 30.45
C LEU A 11 -14.34 35.82 29.20
N VAL A 12 -15.12 35.64 28.13
CA VAL A 12 -14.61 35.08 26.86
C VAL A 12 -13.63 36.05 26.22
N GLU A 13 -13.93 37.35 26.26
CA GLU A 13 -13.08 38.40 25.72
C GLU A 13 -11.78 38.55 26.54
N GLU A 14 -11.85 38.46 27.87
CA GLU A 14 -10.68 38.42 28.74
C GLU A 14 -9.79 37.20 28.46
N LEU A 15 -10.40 36.02 28.26
CA LEU A 15 -9.67 34.81 27.88
C LEU A 15 -9.03 34.94 26.49
N TYR A 16 -9.73 35.55 25.53
CA TYR A 16 -9.22 35.80 24.18
C TYR A 16 -8.05 36.80 24.18
N GLU A 17 -8.11 37.86 24.98
CA GLU A 17 -7.01 38.80 25.09
C GLU A 17 -5.81 38.16 25.81
N ARG A 18 -6.04 37.34 26.84
CA ARG A 18 -4.98 36.69 27.62
C ARG A 18 -4.29 35.54 26.87
N TYR A 19 -5.02 34.81 26.03
CA TYR A 19 -4.51 33.62 25.34
C TYR A 19 -4.52 33.70 23.80
N GLY A 20 -5.45 34.44 23.20
CA GLY A 20 -5.58 34.57 21.75
C GLY A 20 -4.65 35.61 21.12
N LYS A 21 -4.11 36.55 21.92
CA LYS A 21 -3.27 37.65 21.44
C LYS A 21 -1.77 37.43 21.62
N ASN A 22 -1.32 36.23 21.28
CA ASN A 22 0.09 35.97 21.04
C ASN A 22 0.25 35.49 19.60
N PRO A 23 0.35 36.39 18.60
CA PRO A 23 0.92 36.03 17.31
C PRO A 23 2.41 35.75 17.52
N GLY A 24 2.70 34.57 18.07
CA GLY A 24 4.03 34.16 18.47
C GLY A 24 4.96 34.15 17.26
N LEU A 25 5.88 35.11 17.26
CA LEU A 25 7.09 35.21 16.43
C LEU A 25 7.96 33.92 16.48
N SER A 26 7.64 32.98 17.38
CA SER A 26 8.31 31.69 17.57
C SER A 26 7.90 30.60 16.56
N THR A 27 6.83 30.80 15.77
CA THR A 27 6.30 29.78 14.86
C THR A 27 7.25 29.45 13.68
N PHE A 28 8.10 30.40 13.28
CA PHE A 28 9.01 30.22 12.15
C PHE A 28 10.15 29.21 12.44
N ARG A 29 10.70 29.21 13.67
CA ARG A 29 11.75 28.26 14.08
C ARG A 29 11.22 26.84 14.29
N HIS A 30 9.96 26.69 14.73
CA HIS A 30 9.36 25.36 14.94
C HIS A 30 8.98 24.67 13.62
N ASN A 31 8.47 25.41 12.64
CA ASN A 31 8.10 24.86 11.33
C ASN A 31 9.30 24.24 10.60
N PHE A 32 10.46 24.87 10.65
CA PHE A 32 11.64 24.37 9.94
C PHE A 32 12.17 23.06 10.55
N ARG A 33 12.16 22.95 11.89
CA ARG A 33 12.57 21.71 12.59
C ARG A 33 11.56 20.57 12.37
N PHE A 34 10.26 20.90 12.31
CA PHE A 34 9.21 19.94 12.03
C PHE A 34 9.28 19.42 10.59
N TRP A 35 9.50 20.32 9.62
CA TRP A 35 9.62 19.96 8.21
C TRP A 35 10.88 19.12 7.92
N ARG A 36 12.03 19.44 8.53
CA ARG A 36 13.24 18.61 8.44
C ARG A 36 13.06 17.21 9.00
N LYS A 37 12.37 17.06 10.13
CA LYS A 37 12.07 15.73 10.70
C LYS A 37 11.09 14.96 9.84
N LYS A 38 10.06 15.63 9.31
CA LYS A 38 9.02 15.02 8.47
C LYS A 38 9.58 14.54 7.13
N THR A 39 10.39 15.37 6.48
CA THR A 39 11.07 15.02 5.22
C THR A 39 12.08 13.89 5.40
N ALA A 40 12.91 13.93 6.46
CA ALA A 40 13.83 12.85 6.77
C ALA A 40 13.11 11.50 6.98
N TRP A 41 11.98 11.50 7.71
CA TRP A 41 11.20 10.28 7.93
C TRP A 41 10.60 9.73 6.63
N THR A 42 10.04 10.58 5.77
CA THR A 42 9.48 10.14 4.49
C THR A 42 10.55 9.64 3.51
N THR A 43 11.73 10.27 3.49
CA THR A 43 12.82 9.87 2.60
C THR A 43 13.44 8.54 3.04
N VAL A 44 13.64 8.34 4.34
CA VAL A 44 14.18 7.07 4.88
C VAL A 44 13.20 5.92 4.66
N VAL A 45 11.91 6.12 4.93
CA VAL A 45 10.88 5.08 4.72
C VAL A 45 10.66 4.79 3.23
N GLY A 46 10.58 5.82 2.40
CA GLY A 46 10.43 5.66 0.95
C GLY A 46 11.62 4.95 0.29
N GLY A 47 12.85 5.28 0.70
CA GLY A 47 14.06 4.61 0.23
C GLY A 47 14.11 3.13 0.61
N ALA A 48 13.70 2.77 1.83
CA ALA A 48 13.65 1.38 2.28
C ALA A 48 12.70 0.52 1.43
N HIS A 49 11.56 1.06 1.00
CA HIS A 49 10.64 0.36 0.10
C HIS A 49 11.26 0.08 -1.27
N LEU A 50 11.98 1.04 -1.86
CA LEU A 50 12.63 0.85 -3.16
C LEU A 50 13.69 -0.26 -3.09
N VAL A 51 14.53 -0.25 -2.06
CA VAL A 51 15.54 -1.29 -1.83
C VAL A 51 14.88 -2.65 -1.63
N LYS A 52 13.79 -2.73 -0.84
CA LYS A 52 13.01 -3.96 -0.66
C LYS A 52 12.53 -4.52 -2.00
N ARG A 53 12.02 -3.67 -2.91
CA ARG A 53 11.54 -4.08 -4.24
C ARG A 53 12.67 -4.61 -5.13
N LEU A 54 13.80 -3.93 -5.16
CA LEU A 54 14.97 -4.37 -5.93
C LEU A 54 15.50 -5.71 -5.41
N LEU A 55 15.61 -5.85 -4.09
CA LEU A 55 16.02 -7.09 -3.45
C LEU A 55 15.05 -8.23 -3.77
N ASP A 56 13.74 -8.01 -3.65
CA ASP A 56 12.75 -9.05 -3.92
C ASP A 56 12.81 -9.53 -5.39
N ILE A 57 13.07 -8.63 -6.36
CA ILE A 57 13.24 -8.98 -7.77
C ILE A 57 14.52 -9.81 -7.99
N LEU A 58 15.65 -9.37 -7.43
CA LEU A 58 16.95 -10.05 -7.59
C LEU A 58 16.96 -11.42 -6.91
N VAL A 59 16.40 -11.52 -5.70
CA VAL A 59 16.32 -12.77 -4.96
C VAL A 59 15.36 -13.74 -5.66
N SER A 60 14.20 -13.27 -6.12
CA SER A 60 13.24 -14.13 -6.83
C SER A 60 13.79 -14.63 -8.16
N SER A 61 14.47 -13.78 -8.94
CA SER A 61 15.07 -14.20 -10.21
C SER A 61 16.21 -15.20 -9.99
N PHE A 62 17.06 -14.98 -8.99
CA PHE A 62 18.11 -15.92 -8.62
C PHE A 62 17.55 -17.28 -8.18
N LEU A 63 16.50 -17.29 -7.35
CA LEU A 63 15.85 -18.52 -6.91
C LEU A 63 15.24 -19.30 -8.08
N LEU A 64 14.61 -18.60 -9.03
CA LEU A 64 14.04 -19.24 -10.22
C LEU A 64 15.12 -19.89 -11.09
N ILE A 65 16.28 -19.26 -11.24
CA ILE A 65 17.41 -19.83 -12.00
C ILE A 65 17.98 -21.05 -11.24
N ALA A 66 18.17 -20.94 -9.93
CA ALA A 66 18.68 -22.03 -9.10
C ALA A 66 17.72 -23.24 -9.07
N LEU A 67 16.41 -23.00 -9.06
CA LEU A 67 15.37 -24.05 -9.07
C LEU A 67 14.98 -24.52 -10.47
N SER A 68 15.37 -23.80 -11.53
CA SER A 68 15.14 -24.19 -12.92
C SER A 68 15.54 -25.64 -13.24
N PRO A 69 16.74 -26.13 -12.90
CA PRO A 69 17.11 -27.53 -13.17
C PRO A 69 16.19 -28.53 -12.45
N LEU A 70 15.75 -28.21 -11.22
CA LEU A 70 14.80 -29.04 -10.48
C LEU A 70 13.44 -29.10 -11.19
N PHE A 71 12.93 -27.97 -11.67
CA PHE A 71 11.69 -27.93 -12.43
C PHE A 71 11.77 -28.73 -13.73
N VAL A 72 12.91 -28.69 -14.44
CA VAL A 72 13.14 -29.49 -15.65
C VAL A 72 13.12 -30.98 -15.33
N LEU A 73 13.76 -31.42 -14.24
CA LEU A 73 13.74 -32.81 -13.80
C LEU A 73 12.31 -33.28 -13.47
N ILE A 74 11.55 -32.47 -12.72
CA ILE A 74 10.15 -32.78 -12.39
C ILE A 74 9.30 -32.87 -13.67
N ALA A 75 9.46 -31.90 -14.59
CA ALA A 75 8.76 -31.89 -15.87
C ALA A 75 9.06 -33.15 -16.70
N PHE A 76 10.32 -33.58 -16.72
CA PHE A 76 10.74 -34.78 -17.43
C PHE A 76 10.16 -36.05 -16.81
N SER A 77 10.20 -36.18 -15.48
CA SER A 77 9.61 -37.31 -14.76
C SER A 77 8.10 -37.42 -15.01
N ILE A 78 7.35 -36.33 -14.92
CA ILE A 78 5.89 -36.31 -15.19
C ILE A 78 5.62 -36.75 -16.64
N LYS A 79 6.42 -36.27 -17.59
CA LYS A 79 6.24 -36.61 -19.01
C LYS A 79 6.52 -38.09 -19.30
N LEU A 80 7.44 -38.72 -18.56
CA LEU A 80 7.72 -40.14 -18.67
C LEU A 80 6.66 -41.01 -18.00
N THR A 81 6.12 -40.60 -16.85
CA THR A 81 5.13 -41.38 -16.11
C THR A 81 3.74 -41.28 -16.74
N ASP A 82 3.18 -40.07 -16.84
CA ASP A 82 1.77 -39.87 -17.20
C ASP A 82 1.58 -39.26 -18.60
N ARG A 83 2.67 -38.87 -19.28
CA ARG A 83 2.66 -38.08 -20.54
C ARG A 83 1.81 -36.80 -20.45
N GLY A 84 1.42 -36.40 -19.24
CA GLY A 84 0.52 -35.30 -18.97
C GLY A 84 1.21 -33.94 -19.03
N PRO A 85 0.45 -32.85 -19.20
CA PRO A 85 0.97 -31.49 -19.14
C PRO A 85 1.46 -31.16 -17.72
N VAL A 86 2.67 -30.59 -17.62
CA VAL A 86 3.30 -30.20 -16.33
C VAL A 86 2.55 -29.06 -15.64
N LEU A 87 1.90 -28.19 -16.43
CA LEU A 87 1.11 -27.07 -15.93
C LEU A 87 -0.37 -27.41 -16.02
N TYR A 88 -1.02 -27.49 -14.86
CA TYR A 88 -2.46 -27.70 -14.76
C TYR A 88 -3.17 -26.35 -14.62
N TRP A 89 -4.07 -26.04 -15.54
CA TRP A 89 -4.95 -24.88 -15.44
C TRP A 89 -6.35 -25.34 -15.07
N GLN A 90 -6.76 -25.10 -13.82
CA GLN A 90 -8.11 -25.41 -13.36
C GLN A 90 -9.02 -24.19 -13.50
N THR A 91 -10.03 -24.27 -14.36
CA THR A 91 -11.13 -23.32 -14.35
C THR A 91 -11.93 -23.53 -13.06
N ARG A 92 -11.82 -22.61 -12.11
CA ARG A 92 -12.66 -22.63 -10.92
C ARG A 92 -14.03 -22.07 -11.28
N VAL A 93 -15.05 -22.91 -11.18
CA VAL A 93 -16.45 -22.48 -11.20
C VAL A 93 -16.72 -21.67 -9.92
N GLY A 94 -17.17 -20.43 -10.07
CA GLY A 94 -17.65 -19.63 -8.96
C GLY A 94 -18.92 -20.26 -8.37
N LYS A 95 -19.05 -20.25 -7.05
CA LYS A 95 -20.31 -20.61 -6.37
C LYS A 95 -21.39 -19.64 -6.84
N TRP A 96 -22.57 -20.14 -7.24
CA TRP A 96 -23.80 -19.40 -7.59
C TRP A 96 -24.02 -18.93 -9.05
N ASP A 97 -23.54 -19.65 -10.07
CA ASP A 97 -23.81 -19.31 -11.49
C ASP A 97 -23.42 -17.87 -11.88
N GLN A 98 -22.58 -17.23 -11.05
CA GLN A 98 -21.98 -15.94 -11.36
C GLN A 98 -20.58 -16.22 -11.85
N GLU A 99 -20.47 -16.25 -13.17
CA GLU A 99 -19.19 -16.15 -13.87
C GLU A 99 -18.47 -14.93 -13.33
N TRP A 100 -17.29 -15.14 -12.72
CA TRP A 100 -16.42 -14.03 -12.36
C TRP A 100 -15.94 -13.37 -13.66
N ALA A 101 -16.64 -12.30 -14.05
CA ALA A 101 -16.56 -11.65 -15.35
C ALA A 101 -15.27 -10.82 -15.58
N SER A 102 -14.11 -11.31 -15.17
CA SER A 102 -12.83 -10.62 -15.49
C SER A 102 -11.76 -11.52 -16.12
N THR A 103 -12.07 -12.76 -16.49
CA THR A 103 -11.19 -13.51 -17.41
C THR A 103 -11.96 -14.47 -18.32
N CYS A 104 -12.99 -13.96 -19.02
CA CYS A 104 -13.50 -14.61 -20.21
C CYS A 104 -12.81 -13.99 -21.43
N TYR A 105 -11.72 -14.63 -21.89
CA TYR A 105 -11.32 -14.50 -23.29
C TYR A 105 -12.52 -14.95 -24.12
N THR A 106 -13.20 -13.99 -24.76
CA THR A 106 -14.29 -14.21 -25.69
C THR A 106 -13.86 -15.16 -26.80
N LYS A 107 -14.22 -16.44 -26.66
CA LYS A 107 -14.04 -17.45 -27.69
C LYS A 107 -15.26 -17.40 -28.60
N LYS A 108 -15.02 -16.87 -29.82
CA LYS A 108 -15.79 -16.97 -31.07
C LYS A 108 -17.11 -17.78 -31.00
N ARG A 109 -18.24 -17.10 -31.24
CA ARG A 109 -19.38 -17.72 -31.92
C ARG A 109 -19.14 -17.71 -33.43
N GLY A 110 -19.07 -18.90 -34.00
CA GLY A 110 -19.09 -19.14 -35.43
C GLY A 110 -19.63 -20.55 -35.64
N SER A 111 -20.94 -20.63 -35.79
CA SER A 111 -21.73 -21.69 -36.45
C SER A 111 -23.19 -21.34 -36.32
#